data_AF-A0A124I9G1-F1
#
_entry.id   AF-A0A124I9G1-F1
#
_cell.length_a   1.000
_cell.length_b   1.000
_cell.length_c   1.000
_cell.angle_alpha   90.00
_cell.angle_beta   90.00
_cell.angle_gamma   90.00
#
_symmetry.space_group_name_H-M   'P 1'
#
loop_
_entity.id
_entity.type
_entity.pdbx_description
1 polymer ?
#
loop_
_entity_poly.entity_id
_entity_poly.type
_entity_poly.pdbx_seq_one_letter_code
_entity_poly.pdbx_strand_id
1 'polypeptide(L)'
;MTAENEGRTRADALMAAITDEPLTDEARADAAFMAEHRSAAADVALLREQLGIIGHALAEPAPPEPEPQPAPAPAPVRVRRPSRARRRMFAVAYGGLAVAAAASVLVGMGWLLTQGEGAHSDAGAAADKQASEAGGGGAFGSPQYLACSRLVAEGEATSVERLPGTTSLRVALHMSRYYKPDKGEQELTFVVDESLVPGLRVGDPVLIGIRQGTREPDFWAVGEQNIAPERAWITASLAQAGKLTC
;
A
#
# COMPACT_ATOMS: atom_id res chain seq x y z
N MET A 1 25.00 26.15 9.97
CA MET A 1 24.54 25.95 11.37
C MET A 1 23.07 26.36 11.59
N THR A 2 22.33 26.84 10.60
CA THR A 2 20.95 27.36 10.77
C THR A 2 19.86 26.28 10.71
N ALA A 3 19.96 25.32 9.78
CA ALA A 3 18.91 24.29 9.59
C ALA A 3 18.67 23.38 10.81
N GLU A 4 19.73 23.06 11.55
CA GLU A 4 19.64 22.20 12.75
C GLU A 4 18.93 22.92 13.92
N ASN A 5 19.07 24.24 14.00
CA ASN A 5 18.43 25.05 15.04
C ASN A 5 16.94 25.28 14.72
N GLU A 6 16.61 25.52 13.45
CA GLU A 6 15.22 25.61 12.97
C GLU A 6 14.45 24.30 13.21
N GLY A 7 15.09 23.15 12.96
CA GLY A 7 14.49 21.85 13.24
C GLY A 7 14.18 21.64 14.72
N ARG A 8 15.04 22.12 15.61
CA ARG A 8 14.84 22.04 17.07
C ARG A 8 13.72 22.97 17.54
N THR A 9 13.70 24.22 17.08
CA THR A 9 12.62 25.19 17.40
C THR A 9 11.25 24.68 16.95
N ARG A 10 11.17 24.09 15.75
CA ARG A 10 9.92 23.47 15.26
C ARG A 10 9.48 22.29 16.14
N ALA A 11 10.41 21.40 16.50
CA ALA A 11 10.11 20.25 17.34
C ALA A 11 9.59 20.69 18.73
N ASP A 12 10.23 21.68 19.34
CA ASP A 12 9.84 22.20 20.65
C ASP A 12 8.47 22.91 20.60
N ALA A 13 8.21 23.69 19.55
CA ALA A 13 6.92 24.36 19.34
C ALA A 13 5.77 23.36 19.11
N LEU A 14 6.03 22.27 18.38
CA LEU A 14 5.06 21.21 18.18
C LEU A 14 4.76 20.46 19.49
N MET A 15 5.79 20.14 20.27
CA MET A 15 5.61 19.45 21.54
C MET A 15 4.73 20.28 22.50
N ALA A 16 4.97 21.58 22.61
CA ALA A 16 4.14 22.48 23.42
C ALA A 16 2.67 22.53 22.96
N ALA A 17 2.42 22.55 21.64
CA ALA A 17 1.06 22.55 21.09
C ALA A 17 0.30 21.24 21.35
N ILE A 18 1.00 20.09 21.31
CA ILE A 18 0.40 18.78 21.61
C ILE A 18 0.01 18.67 23.07
N THR A 19 0.89 19.11 23.98
CA THR A 19 0.70 19.00 25.44
C THR A 19 -0.16 20.10 26.04
N ASP A 20 -0.49 21.15 25.27
CA ASP A 20 -1.20 22.35 25.74
C ASP A 20 -0.45 23.04 26.91
N GLU A 21 0.89 22.95 26.88
CA GLU A 21 1.75 23.49 27.93
C GLU A 21 1.85 25.03 27.85
N PRO A 22 1.76 25.75 28.98
CA PRO A 22 1.89 27.20 28.97
C PRO A 22 3.28 27.64 28.50
N LEU A 23 3.31 28.55 27.51
CA LEU A 23 4.56 29.08 26.95
C LEU A 23 5.27 30.01 27.94
N THR A 24 6.59 29.86 28.04
CA THR A 24 7.44 30.78 28.82
C THR A 24 7.45 32.18 28.19
N ASP A 25 7.91 33.18 28.96
CA ASP A 25 7.95 34.56 28.46
C ASP A 25 9.01 34.74 27.37
N GLU A 26 10.11 33.98 27.43
CA GLU A 26 11.16 33.95 26.40
C GLU A 26 10.60 33.39 25.08
N ALA A 27 9.86 32.28 25.15
CA ALA A 27 9.22 31.67 23.99
C ALA A 27 8.17 32.60 23.35
N ARG A 28 7.43 33.36 24.16
CA ARG A 28 6.47 34.35 23.67
C ARG A 28 7.13 35.56 23.01
N ALA A 29 8.35 35.90 23.42
CA ALA A 29 9.13 36.98 22.81
C ALA A 29 9.81 36.57 21.48
N ASP A 30 9.97 35.26 21.22
CA ASP A 30 10.55 34.74 19.98
C ASP A 30 9.49 34.63 18.87
N ALA A 31 9.60 35.52 17.88
CA ALA A 31 8.67 35.57 16.75
C ALA A 31 8.69 34.32 15.87
N ALA A 32 9.84 33.65 15.72
CA ALA A 32 9.97 32.44 14.90
C ALA A 32 9.32 31.25 15.62
N PHE A 33 9.60 31.09 16.91
CA PHE A 33 8.95 30.09 17.75
C PHE A 33 7.42 30.28 17.75
N MET A 34 6.94 31.51 17.93
CA MET A 34 5.50 31.80 17.94
C MET A 34 4.81 31.61 16.57
N ALA A 35 5.54 31.71 15.46
CA ALA A 35 5.01 31.37 14.15
C ALA A 35 4.85 29.85 13.98
N GLU A 36 5.88 29.08 14.33
CA GLU A 36 5.85 27.62 14.28
C GLU A 36 4.81 27.04 15.26
N HIS A 37 4.72 27.57 16.49
CA HIS A 37 3.72 27.14 17.47
C HIS A 37 2.29 27.40 16.98
N ARG A 38 2.01 28.53 16.32
CA ARG A 38 0.69 28.80 15.75
C ARG A 38 0.36 27.85 14.59
N SER A 39 1.34 27.52 13.76
CA SER A 39 1.17 26.51 12.71
C SER A 39 0.85 25.14 13.32
N ALA A 40 1.66 24.71 14.28
CA ALA A 40 1.46 23.44 14.98
C ALA A 40 0.11 23.36 15.71
N ALA A 41 -0.31 24.46 16.36
CA ALA A 41 -1.61 24.51 17.02
C ALA A 41 -2.78 24.39 16.03
N ALA A 42 -2.67 24.97 14.83
CA ALA A 42 -3.68 24.82 13.77
C ALA A 42 -3.75 23.37 13.27
N ASP A 43 -2.61 22.73 13.06
CA ASP A 43 -2.54 21.32 12.63
C ASP A 43 -3.12 20.39 13.70
N VAL A 44 -2.75 20.59 14.96
CA VAL A 44 -3.29 19.82 16.10
C VAL A 44 -4.80 20.03 16.25
N ALA A 45 -5.31 21.25 16.01
CA ALA A 45 -6.74 21.52 16.04
C ALA A 45 -7.50 20.72 14.95
N LEU A 46 -6.96 20.67 13.73
CA LEU A 46 -7.52 19.87 12.64
C LEU A 46 -7.55 18.37 12.99
N LEU A 47 -6.45 17.84 13.56
CA LEU A 47 -6.39 16.45 13.98
C LEU A 47 -7.40 16.14 15.09
N ARG A 48 -7.58 17.05 16.06
CA ARG A 48 -8.59 16.91 17.12
C ARG A 48 -10.01 16.88 16.56
N GLU A 49 -10.30 17.68 15.53
CA GLU A 49 -11.59 17.66 14.83
C GLU A 49 -11.84 16.30 14.15
N GLN A 50 -10.88 15.80 13.38
CA GLN A 50 -10.99 14.51 12.70
C GLN A 50 -11.15 13.34 13.67
N LEU A 51 -10.40 13.35 14.78
CA LEU A 51 -10.53 12.35 15.83
C LEU A 51 -11.89 12.43 16.53
N GLY A 52 -12.48 13.62 16.65
CA GLY A 52 -13.85 13.80 17.15
C GLY A 52 -14.89 13.11 16.27
N ILE A 53 -14.76 13.20 14.95
CA ILE A 53 -15.66 12.52 13.99
C ILE A 53 -15.57 11.01 14.13
N ILE A 54 -14.33 10.47 14.17
CA ILE A 54 -14.10 9.03 14.34
C ILE A 54 -14.65 8.57 15.69
N GLY A 55 -14.37 9.31 16.77
CA GLY A 55 -14.87 9.01 18.11
C GLY A 55 -16.39 8.99 18.17
N HIS A 56 -17.06 9.91 17.47
CA HIS A 56 -18.53 9.93 17.40
C HIS A 56 -19.09 8.71 16.67
N ALA A 57 -18.51 8.35 15.53
CA ALA A 57 -18.93 7.15 14.77
C ALA A 57 -18.72 5.86 15.58
N LEU A 58 -17.63 5.77 16.35
CA LEU A 58 -17.35 4.62 17.21
C LEU A 58 -18.24 4.57 18.47
N ALA A 59 -18.71 5.74 18.94
CA ALA A 59 -19.61 5.83 20.09
C ALA A 59 -21.09 5.61 19.72
N GLU A 60 -21.43 5.62 18.43
CA GLU A 60 -22.78 5.38 17.97
C GLU A 60 -23.21 3.95 18.33
N PRO A 61 -24.29 3.77 19.11
CA PRO A 61 -24.75 2.44 19.50
C PRO A 61 -25.22 1.69 18.25
N ALA A 62 -24.83 0.41 18.15
CA ALA A 62 -25.25 -0.43 17.05
C ALA A 62 -26.79 -0.41 16.91
N PRO A 63 -27.32 -0.34 15.68
CA PRO A 63 -28.76 -0.42 15.45
C PRO A 63 -29.31 -1.68 16.13
N PRO A 64 -30.51 -1.63 16.74
CA PRO A 64 -31.12 -2.80 17.31
C PRO A 64 -31.24 -3.88 16.23
N GLU A 65 -30.79 -5.10 16.56
CA GLU A 65 -30.93 -6.25 15.67
C GLU A 65 -32.40 -6.39 15.25
N PRO A 66 -32.69 -6.56 13.95
CA PRO A 66 -34.04 -6.85 13.51
C PRO A 66 -34.51 -8.13 14.20
N GLU A 67 -35.66 -8.07 14.87
CA GLU A 67 -36.27 -9.26 15.45
C GLU A 67 -36.36 -10.38 14.38
N PRO A 68 -36.03 -11.63 14.74
CA PRO A 68 -36.05 -12.73 13.79
C PRO A 68 -37.46 -12.89 13.24
N GLN A 69 -37.63 -12.54 11.96
CA GLN A 69 -38.86 -12.80 11.23
C GLN A 69 -39.06 -14.33 11.17
N PRO A 70 -40.26 -14.84 11.53
CA PRO A 70 -40.53 -16.26 11.51
C PRO A 70 -40.36 -16.78 10.08
N ALA A 71 -39.52 -17.82 9.93
CA ALA A 71 -39.24 -18.44 8.65
C ALA A 71 -40.54 -18.98 8.00
N PRO A 72 -40.81 -18.67 6.72
CA PRO A 72 -41.97 -19.24 6.03
C PRO A 72 -41.79 -20.76 5.87
N ALA A 73 -42.88 -21.48 6.14
CA ALA A 73 -42.94 -22.95 6.05
C ALA A 73 -42.55 -23.45 4.65
N PRO A 74 -41.90 -24.62 4.54
CA PRO A 74 -41.43 -25.14 3.26
C PRO A 74 -42.61 -25.50 2.34
N ALA A 75 -42.64 -24.86 1.16
CA ALA A 75 -43.56 -25.22 0.08
C ALA A 75 -43.12 -26.54 -0.60
N PRO A 76 -44.07 -27.38 -1.07
CA PRO A 76 -43.74 -28.66 -1.67
C PRO A 76 -42.98 -28.50 -3.00
N VAL A 77 -41.91 -29.27 -3.13
CA VAL A 77 -41.03 -29.33 -4.30
C VAL A 77 -41.79 -29.97 -5.48
N ARG A 78 -42.07 -29.18 -6.52
CA ARG A 78 -42.53 -29.74 -7.80
C ARG A 78 -41.35 -30.32 -8.57
N VAL A 79 -41.34 -31.64 -8.73
CA VAL A 79 -40.40 -32.38 -9.58
C VAL A 79 -40.56 -31.93 -11.04
N ARG A 80 -39.59 -31.16 -11.55
CA ARG A 80 -39.58 -30.68 -12.93
C ARG A 80 -39.10 -31.83 -13.83
N ARG A 81 -40.00 -32.32 -14.71
CA ARG A 81 -39.66 -33.31 -15.75
C ARG A 81 -38.55 -32.76 -16.66
N PRO A 82 -37.60 -33.60 -17.12
CA PRO A 82 -36.51 -33.15 -17.98
C PRO A 82 -37.04 -32.79 -19.37
N SER A 83 -36.96 -31.51 -19.73
CA SER A 83 -37.24 -31.03 -21.08
C SER A 83 -36.14 -31.49 -22.04
N ARG A 84 -36.50 -32.36 -23.00
CA ARG A 84 -35.65 -32.88 -24.09
C ARG A 84 -35.29 -31.82 -25.16
N ALA A 85 -34.93 -30.60 -24.75
CA ALA A 85 -34.68 -29.47 -25.67
C ALA A 85 -33.21 -28.98 -25.66
N ARG A 86 -32.33 -29.56 -24.83
CA ARG A 86 -30.94 -29.08 -24.64
C ARG A 86 -29.86 -29.86 -25.43
N ARG A 87 -30.24 -30.61 -26.47
CA ARG A 87 -29.31 -31.41 -27.32
C ARG A 87 -29.03 -30.82 -28.71
N ARG A 88 -29.36 -29.54 -28.97
CA ARG A 88 -29.23 -28.93 -30.30
C ARG A 88 -28.49 -27.59 -30.37
N MET A 89 -27.58 -27.31 -29.43
CA MET A 89 -26.77 -26.08 -29.47
C MET A 89 -25.26 -26.32 -29.27
N PHE A 90 -24.75 -27.48 -29.72
CA PHE A 90 -23.30 -27.81 -29.70
C PHE A 90 -22.72 -27.99 -31.11
N ALA A 91 -23.19 -27.24 -32.11
CA ALA A 91 -22.64 -27.37 -33.47
C ALA A 91 -22.84 -26.13 -34.34
N VAL A 92 -22.25 -24.99 -33.98
CA VAL A 92 -21.93 -23.84 -34.85
C VAL A 92 -20.88 -23.01 -34.08
N ALA A 93 -19.70 -22.62 -34.55
CA ALA A 93 -18.91 -22.92 -35.73
C ALA A 93 -17.45 -22.53 -35.40
N TYR A 94 -16.52 -23.44 -35.68
CA TYR A 94 -15.16 -23.07 -36.04
C TYR A 94 -15.20 -22.54 -37.48
N GLY A 95 -14.68 -21.33 -37.73
CA GLY A 95 -14.46 -20.86 -39.10
C GLY A 95 -14.35 -19.34 -39.21
N GLY A 96 -13.12 -18.81 -39.20
CA GLY A 96 -12.86 -17.39 -39.46
C GLY A 96 -11.39 -17.01 -39.24
N LEU A 97 -10.48 -17.64 -39.96
CA LEU A 97 -9.04 -17.38 -39.92
C LEU A 97 -8.69 -16.32 -40.98
N ALA A 98 -7.99 -15.27 -40.54
CA ALA A 98 -7.11 -14.32 -41.26
C ALA A 98 -7.59 -13.60 -42.53
N VAL A 99 -7.65 -12.26 -42.42
CA VAL A 99 -7.29 -11.33 -43.50
C VAL A 99 -6.30 -10.29 -42.97
N ALA A 100 -5.07 -10.42 -43.48
CA ALA A 100 -4.03 -9.43 -43.78
C ALA A 100 -3.65 -8.32 -42.78
N ALA A 101 -2.35 -8.28 -42.48
CA ALA A 101 -1.62 -7.25 -41.76
C ALA A 101 -1.51 -5.91 -42.54
N ALA A 102 -1.21 -4.86 -41.76
CA ALA A 102 -0.73 -3.51 -42.13
C ALA A 102 -1.78 -2.43 -42.47
N ALA A 103 -2.30 -1.77 -41.42
CA ALA A 103 -2.46 -0.32 -41.40
C ALA A 103 -2.46 0.18 -39.95
N SER A 104 -1.30 0.70 -39.56
CA SER A 104 -0.96 1.42 -38.35
C SER A 104 -1.78 2.70 -38.15
N VAL A 105 -2.05 2.99 -36.87
CA VAL A 105 -2.06 4.34 -36.26
C VAL A 105 -3.16 5.29 -36.74
N LEU A 106 -4.00 5.74 -35.80
CA LEU A 106 -4.58 7.11 -35.66
C LEU A 106 -5.91 7.06 -34.87
N VAL A 107 -5.86 6.72 -33.58
CA VAL A 107 -6.94 7.05 -32.61
C VAL A 107 -6.30 7.57 -31.30
N GLY A 108 -5.21 8.32 -31.42
CA GLY A 108 -4.42 8.84 -30.29
C GLY A 108 -4.15 10.33 -30.35
N MET A 109 -4.88 11.10 -31.18
CA MET A 109 -4.72 12.56 -31.28
C MET A 109 -6.10 13.20 -31.41
N GLY A 110 -6.78 13.38 -30.29
CA GLY A 110 -8.15 13.91 -30.27
C GLY A 110 -8.58 14.59 -28.98
N TRP A 111 -7.66 14.94 -28.08
CA TRP A 111 -7.98 15.80 -26.94
C TRP A 111 -6.81 16.70 -26.54
N LEU A 112 -6.39 17.53 -27.47
CA LEU A 112 -5.73 18.80 -27.16
C LEU A 112 -6.37 19.83 -28.08
N LEU A 113 -6.63 21.02 -27.53
CA LEU A 113 -7.29 22.18 -28.14
C LEU A 113 -8.79 22.35 -27.88
N THR A 114 -9.23 22.29 -26.62
CA THR A 114 -10.29 23.21 -26.12
C THR A 114 -10.16 23.43 -24.61
N GLN A 115 -9.29 24.36 -24.21
CA GLN A 115 -9.57 25.46 -23.27
C GLN A 115 -8.24 26.07 -22.80
N GLY A 116 -8.03 27.31 -23.20
CA GLY A 116 -6.98 28.17 -22.68
C GLY A 116 -7.42 28.89 -21.40
N GLU A 117 -6.39 29.35 -20.69
CA GLU A 117 -6.35 30.40 -19.66
C GLU A 117 -6.97 30.14 -18.28
N GLY A 118 -6.10 29.91 -17.28
CA GLY A 118 -6.29 30.42 -15.92
C GLY A 118 -5.77 29.55 -14.78
N ALA A 119 -4.62 29.95 -14.23
CA ALA A 119 -4.13 29.72 -12.86
C ALA A 119 -3.54 28.35 -12.46
N HIS A 120 -2.24 28.40 -12.16
CA HIS A 120 -1.44 27.46 -11.37
C HIS A 120 -2.14 27.00 -10.10
N SER A 121 -2.19 25.69 -9.85
CA SER A 121 -2.20 25.10 -8.50
C SER A 121 -1.76 23.64 -8.59
N ASP A 122 -0.79 23.30 -7.76
CA ASP A 122 -0.06 22.04 -7.76
C ASP A 122 -0.97 20.82 -7.57
N ALA A 123 -0.76 19.84 -8.44
CA ALA A 123 -1.32 18.50 -8.31
C ALA A 123 -0.52 17.75 -7.23
N GLY A 124 -1.00 17.82 -6.00
CA GLY A 124 -0.64 16.87 -4.95
C GLY A 124 -1.33 15.53 -5.21
N ALA A 125 -0.73 14.69 -6.05
CA ALA A 125 -1.07 13.28 -6.10
C ALA A 125 -0.68 12.67 -4.75
N ALA A 126 -1.68 12.38 -3.91
CA ALA A 126 -1.52 11.57 -2.72
C ALA A 126 -1.22 10.13 -3.17
N ALA A 127 0.06 9.86 -3.43
CA ALA A 127 0.60 8.52 -3.33
C ALA A 127 0.78 8.26 -1.84
N ASP A 128 -0.09 7.42 -1.28
CA ASP A 128 0.06 6.88 0.06
C ASP A 128 1.42 6.18 0.14
N LYS A 129 2.41 6.91 0.66
CA LYS A 129 3.71 6.36 1.01
C LYS A 129 3.49 5.46 2.20
N GLN A 130 3.26 4.19 1.94
CA GLN A 130 3.51 3.13 2.90
C GLN A 130 5.04 2.99 3.01
N ALA A 131 5.67 4.00 3.60
CA ALA A 131 7.06 3.94 4.03
C ALA A 131 7.07 3.13 5.31
N SER A 132 7.42 1.85 5.19
CA SER A 132 7.89 1.07 6.33
C SER A 132 9.20 1.68 6.82
N GLU A 133 9.09 2.63 7.74
CA GLU A 133 10.16 3.13 8.60
C GLU A 133 10.64 1.98 9.49
N ALA A 134 11.70 1.30 9.07
CA ALA A 134 12.49 0.40 9.92
C ALA A 134 13.99 0.48 9.54
N GLY A 135 14.62 1.57 9.98
CA GLY A 135 16.06 1.61 10.24
C GLY A 135 16.97 1.91 9.05
N GLY A 136 17.27 3.20 8.86
CA GLY A 136 18.60 3.72 8.46
C GLY A 136 19.19 3.31 7.10
N GLY A 137 18.45 2.62 6.24
CA GLY A 137 18.85 2.31 4.86
C GLY A 137 17.95 3.08 3.90
N GLY A 138 18.52 3.65 2.83
CA GLY A 138 17.76 4.38 1.81
C GLY A 138 16.60 3.58 1.21
N ALA A 139 15.75 4.25 0.44
CA ALA A 139 14.55 3.67 -0.19
C ALA A 139 14.80 2.26 -0.78
N PHE A 140 13.82 1.36 -0.68
CA PHE A 140 13.91 -0.06 -1.03
C PHE A 140 14.51 -0.33 -2.44
N GLY A 141 14.11 0.45 -3.45
CA GLY A 141 14.69 0.33 -4.80
C GLY A 141 16.05 1.00 -5.01
N SER A 142 16.68 1.59 -3.99
CA SER A 142 17.93 2.35 -4.13
C SER A 142 19.15 1.43 -4.36
N PRO A 143 20.18 1.88 -5.10
CA PRO A 143 21.40 1.11 -5.31
C PRO A 143 22.06 0.61 -4.01
N GLN A 144 22.07 1.45 -2.96
CA GLN A 144 22.64 1.11 -1.66
C GLN A 144 21.85 0.03 -0.93
N TYR A 145 20.51 0.14 -0.90
CA TYR A 145 19.67 -0.90 -0.33
C TYR A 145 19.94 -2.23 -1.04
N LEU A 146 19.84 -2.25 -2.37
CA LEU A 146 20.02 -3.45 -3.19
C LEU A 146 21.42 -4.06 -3.04
N ALA A 147 22.47 -3.25 -2.87
CA ALA A 147 23.83 -3.74 -2.61
C ALA A 147 23.89 -4.50 -1.27
N CYS A 148 23.24 -3.95 -0.25
CA CYS A 148 23.14 -4.52 1.09
C CYS A 148 22.01 -5.54 1.28
N SER A 149 21.18 -5.80 0.26
CA SER A 149 20.20 -6.89 0.30
C SER A 149 20.87 -8.24 0.03
N ARG A 150 20.44 -9.27 0.76
CA ARG A 150 20.73 -10.67 0.39
C ARG A 150 19.63 -11.27 -0.48
N LEU A 151 18.40 -10.75 -0.39
CA LEU A 151 17.26 -11.21 -1.16
C LEU A 151 16.38 -10.01 -1.57
N VAL A 152 15.98 -9.95 -2.83
CA VAL A 152 14.93 -9.07 -3.35
C VAL A 152 14.14 -9.89 -4.38
N ALA A 153 12.88 -10.15 -4.11
CA ALA A 153 12.07 -11.07 -4.91
C ALA A 153 10.58 -10.76 -4.86
N GLU A 154 9.90 -11.10 -5.95
CA GLU A 154 8.45 -11.13 -6.05
C GLU A 154 7.92 -12.55 -5.93
N GLY A 155 6.73 -12.67 -5.39
CA GLY A 155 5.98 -13.90 -5.29
C GLY A 155 4.50 -13.65 -5.08
N GLU A 156 3.81 -14.69 -4.65
CA GLU A 156 2.40 -14.69 -4.31
C GLU A 156 2.21 -15.39 -2.98
N ALA A 157 1.33 -14.86 -2.12
CA ALA A 157 1.02 -15.50 -0.85
C ALA A 157 0.18 -16.77 -1.08
N THR A 158 0.69 -17.92 -0.63
CA THR A 158 0.01 -19.23 -0.77
C THR A 158 -0.63 -19.70 0.53
N SER A 159 -0.14 -19.24 1.68
CA SER A 159 -0.78 -19.42 3.00
C SER A 159 -0.58 -18.18 3.86
N VAL A 160 -1.61 -17.80 4.61
CA VAL A 160 -1.59 -16.72 5.59
C VAL A 160 -2.34 -17.19 6.83
N GLU A 161 -1.60 -17.62 7.86
CA GLU A 161 -2.16 -18.21 9.07
C GLU A 161 -1.77 -17.38 10.30
N ARG A 162 -2.76 -16.91 11.06
CA ARG A 162 -2.48 -16.25 12.34
C ARG A 162 -1.96 -17.27 13.36
N LEU A 163 -0.84 -16.95 14.01
CA LEU A 163 -0.28 -17.78 15.06
C LEU A 163 -1.09 -17.62 16.37
N PRO A 164 -1.49 -18.73 17.02
CA PRO A 164 -2.32 -18.67 18.23
C PRO A 164 -1.72 -17.81 19.34
N GLY A 165 -2.53 -16.92 19.92
CA GLY A 165 -2.12 -16.07 21.04
C GLY A 165 -1.19 -14.91 20.66
N THR A 166 -1.05 -14.58 19.37
CA THR A 166 -0.19 -13.49 18.89
C THR A 166 -0.89 -12.66 17.80
N THR A 167 -0.29 -11.51 17.44
CA THR A 167 -0.60 -10.71 16.25
C THR A 167 0.24 -11.11 15.04
N SER A 168 1.02 -12.19 15.13
CA SER A 168 1.90 -12.63 14.06
C SER A 168 1.17 -13.56 13.09
N LEU A 169 1.49 -13.41 11.82
CA LEU A 169 1.08 -14.26 10.71
C LEU A 169 2.26 -15.14 10.29
N ARG A 170 2.00 -16.44 10.12
CA ARG A 170 2.84 -17.32 9.32
C ARG A 170 2.41 -17.20 7.86
N VAL A 171 3.28 -16.66 7.04
CA VAL A 171 3.04 -16.39 5.63
C VAL A 171 3.93 -17.29 4.79
N ALA A 172 3.34 -18.14 3.95
CA ALA A 172 4.04 -18.89 2.92
C ALA A 172 3.88 -18.18 1.59
N LEU A 173 4.98 -18.05 0.85
CA LEU A 173 5.04 -17.33 -0.40
C LEU A 173 5.63 -18.24 -1.48
N HIS A 174 5.00 -18.26 -2.66
CA HIS A 174 5.54 -18.88 -3.87
C HIS A 174 6.27 -17.82 -4.72
N MET A 175 7.58 -17.97 -4.90
CA MET A 175 8.45 -17.00 -5.55
C MET A 175 8.35 -17.12 -7.07
N SER A 176 8.05 -16.01 -7.74
CA SER A 176 7.84 -15.95 -9.19
C SER A 176 8.99 -15.25 -9.92
N ARG A 177 9.68 -14.31 -9.25
CA ARG A 177 10.79 -13.57 -9.82
C ARG A 177 11.79 -13.16 -8.75
N TYR A 178 13.05 -13.44 -9.01
CA TYR A 178 14.15 -12.93 -8.20
C TYR A 178 14.86 -11.79 -8.91
N TYR A 179 15.14 -10.71 -8.16
CA TYR A 179 16.03 -9.62 -8.59
C TYR A 179 17.43 -9.79 -8.00
N LYS A 180 17.50 -10.32 -6.78
CA LYS A 180 18.75 -10.68 -6.11
C LYS A 180 18.49 -11.83 -5.12
N PRO A 181 19.33 -12.88 -5.10
CA PRO A 181 20.25 -13.29 -6.18
C PRO A 181 19.49 -13.65 -7.47
N ASP A 182 20.17 -14.01 -8.57
CA ASP A 182 19.50 -14.32 -9.85
C ASP A 182 18.50 -15.50 -9.78
N LYS A 183 18.65 -16.37 -8.78
CA LYS A 183 17.78 -17.53 -8.52
C LYS A 183 17.71 -17.82 -7.02
N GLY A 184 16.57 -18.31 -6.55
CA GLY A 184 16.40 -18.75 -5.17
C GLY A 184 15.40 -19.90 -5.05
N GLU A 185 14.98 -20.18 -3.81
CA GLU A 185 13.98 -21.19 -3.49
C GLU A 185 12.61 -20.82 -4.06
N GLN A 186 11.80 -21.81 -4.44
CA GLN A 186 10.47 -21.52 -4.99
C GLN A 186 9.44 -21.18 -3.92
N GLU A 187 9.66 -21.63 -2.69
CA GLU A 187 8.76 -21.41 -1.57
C GLU A 187 9.55 -20.86 -0.40
N LEU A 188 9.07 -19.76 0.18
CA LEU A 188 9.65 -19.16 1.37
C LEU A 188 8.54 -18.96 2.41
N THR A 189 8.86 -19.21 3.68
CA THR A 189 7.93 -19.01 4.78
C THR A 189 8.51 -18.04 5.79
N PHE A 190 7.71 -17.07 6.20
CA PHE A 190 8.06 -16.04 7.16
C PHE A 190 7.04 -15.99 8.29
N VAL A 191 7.50 -15.59 9.48
CA VAL A 191 6.61 -15.13 10.55
C VAL A 191 6.76 -13.62 10.60
N VAL A 192 5.66 -12.91 10.45
CA VAL A 192 5.63 -11.44 10.34
C VAL A 192 4.48 -10.91 11.19
N ASP A 193 4.64 -9.74 11.82
CA ASP A 193 3.52 -9.10 12.50
C ASP A 193 2.47 -8.63 11.48
N GLU A 194 1.18 -8.80 11.80
CA GLU A 194 0.07 -8.42 10.92
C GLU A 194 0.07 -6.93 10.56
N SER A 195 0.62 -6.06 11.42
CA SER A 195 0.74 -4.63 11.13
C SER A 195 1.69 -4.29 9.99
N LEU A 196 2.66 -5.16 9.68
CA LEU A 196 3.62 -4.96 8.58
C LEU A 196 3.05 -5.36 7.22
N VAL A 197 2.00 -6.21 7.21
CA VAL A 197 1.36 -6.73 6.00
C VAL A 197 -0.17 -6.61 6.10
N PRO A 198 -0.70 -5.39 6.30
CA PRO A 198 -2.10 -5.19 6.60
C PRO A 198 -2.99 -5.69 5.46
N GLY A 199 -3.92 -6.57 5.78
CA GLY A 199 -4.91 -7.09 4.83
C GLY A 199 -4.37 -8.10 3.81
N LEU A 200 -3.15 -8.61 3.98
CA LEU A 200 -2.58 -9.66 3.13
C LEU A 200 -3.46 -10.92 3.11
N ARG A 201 -3.74 -11.42 1.90
CA ARG A 201 -4.55 -12.61 1.65
C ARG A 201 -3.80 -13.61 0.78
N VAL A 202 -4.24 -14.86 0.83
CA VAL A 202 -3.81 -15.87 -0.15
C VAL A 202 -4.21 -15.40 -1.55
N GLY A 203 -3.27 -15.47 -2.50
CA GLY A 203 -3.41 -15.00 -3.86
C GLY A 203 -2.86 -13.60 -4.12
N ASP A 204 -2.53 -12.84 -3.06
CA ASP A 204 -2.00 -11.49 -3.24
C ASP A 204 -0.55 -11.56 -3.76
N PRO A 205 -0.20 -10.73 -4.77
CA PRO A 205 1.17 -10.58 -5.18
C PRO A 205 1.93 -9.83 -4.09
N VAL A 206 3.16 -10.24 -3.86
CA VAL A 206 4.05 -9.64 -2.86
C VAL A 206 5.43 -9.38 -3.44
N LEU A 207 6.06 -8.31 -2.98
CA LEU A 207 7.47 -8.00 -3.19
C LEU A 207 8.11 -7.87 -1.83
N ILE A 208 9.20 -8.61 -1.62
CA ILE A 208 9.95 -8.61 -0.38
C ILE A 208 11.40 -8.27 -0.65
N GLY A 209 12.06 -7.68 0.35
CA GLY A 209 13.50 -7.73 0.41
C GLY A 209 14.01 -7.93 1.81
N ILE A 210 15.21 -8.50 1.86
CA ILE A 210 15.87 -8.92 3.08
C ILE A 210 17.31 -8.41 3.03
N ARG A 211 17.67 -7.56 3.98
CA ARG A 211 19.05 -7.12 4.18
C ARG A 211 20.00 -8.23 4.62
N GLN A 212 21.28 -8.07 4.30
CA GLN A 212 22.35 -8.91 4.84
C GLN A 212 22.31 -8.92 6.38
N GLY A 213 22.63 -10.06 6.97
CA GLY A 213 22.60 -10.26 8.43
C GLY A 213 21.20 -10.51 9.03
N THR A 214 20.12 -10.34 8.27
CA THR A 214 18.75 -10.57 8.75
C THR A 214 18.11 -11.78 8.07
N ARG A 215 17.17 -12.45 8.76
CA ARG A 215 16.44 -13.62 8.22
C ARG A 215 15.04 -13.27 7.72
N GLU A 216 14.44 -12.25 8.30
CA GLU A 216 13.10 -11.78 8.00
C GLU A 216 13.14 -10.59 7.02
N PRO A 217 12.12 -10.42 6.18
CA PRO A 217 12.05 -9.26 5.30
C PRO A 217 11.90 -7.97 6.09
N ASP A 218 12.78 -7.01 5.78
CA ASP A 218 12.72 -5.65 6.30
C ASP A 218 11.90 -4.71 5.41
N PHE A 219 11.41 -5.23 4.27
CA PHE A 219 10.47 -4.55 3.39
C PHE A 219 9.41 -5.51 2.85
N TRP A 220 8.18 -4.98 2.74
CA TRP A 220 7.03 -5.63 2.14
C TRP A 220 6.27 -4.63 1.26
N ALA A 221 5.91 -5.05 0.06
CA ALA A 221 4.85 -4.43 -0.72
C ALA A 221 3.84 -5.50 -1.13
N VAL A 222 2.55 -5.21 -0.92
CA VAL A 222 1.44 -6.13 -1.20
C VAL A 222 0.55 -5.50 -2.27
N GLY A 223 0.19 -6.28 -3.28
CA GLY A 223 -0.63 -5.83 -4.40
C GLY A 223 0.16 -5.13 -5.50
N GLU A 224 -0.25 -5.32 -6.76
CA GLU A 224 0.50 -4.82 -7.93
C GLU A 224 0.68 -3.29 -7.93
N GLN A 225 -0.27 -2.54 -7.35
CA GLN A 225 -0.19 -1.07 -7.27
C GLN A 225 1.02 -0.60 -6.47
N ASN A 226 1.40 -1.35 -5.42
CA ASN A 226 2.56 -1.05 -4.58
C ASN A 226 3.84 -1.69 -5.14
N ILE A 227 3.72 -2.80 -5.86
CA ILE A 227 4.86 -3.55 -6.42
C ILE A 227 5.41 -2.89 -7.69
N ALA A 228 4.54 -2.44 -8.60
CA ALA A 228 4.94 -1.88 -9.90
C ALA A 228 5.95 -0.71 -9.81
N PRO A 229 5.77 0.31 -8.96
CA PRO A 229 6.75 1.40 -8.84
C PRO A 229 8.10 0.89 -8.29
N GLU A 230 8.09 0.03 -7.28
CA GLU A 230 9.32 -0.53 -6.69
C GLU A 230 10.06 -1.42 -7.69
N ARG A 231 9.34 -2.27 -8.43
CA ARG A 231 9.88 -3.07 -9.54
C ARG A 231 10.64 -2.21 -10.55
N ALA A 232 10.08 -1.06 -10.92
CA ALA A 232 10.70 -0.14 -11.87
C ALA A 232 12.01 0.44 -11.31
N TRP A 233 12.01 0.88 -10.04
CA TRP A 233 13.21 1.39 -9.38
C TRP A 233 14.28 0.32 -9.15
N ILE A 234 13.90 -0.88 -8.72
CA ILE A 234 14.82 -2.01 -8.58
C ILE A 234 15.52 -2.25 -9.90
N THR A 235 14.75 -2.43 -10.98
CA THR A 235 15.29 -2.73 -12.31
C THR A 235 16.26 -1.65 -12.80
N ALA A 236 15.94 -0.37 -12.54
CA ALA A 236 16.82 0.74 -12.90
C ALA A 236 18.13 0.78 -12.08
N SER A 237 18.08 0.36 -10.81
CA SER A 237 19.20 0.49 -9.86
C SER A 237 20.12 -0.74 -9.78
N LEU A 238 19.67 -1.93 -10.23
CA LEU A 238 20.42 -3.19 -10.08
C LEU A 238 21.85 -3.12 -10.60
N ALA A 239 22.08 -2.53 -11.77
CA ALA A 239 23.40 -2.45 -12.37
C ALA A 239 24.37 -1.55 -11.57
N GLN A 240 23.84 -0.51 -10.91
CA GLN A 240 24.63 0.34 -10.03
C GLN A 240 24.89 -0.35 -8.68
N ALA A 241 23.88 -1.03 -8.12
CA ALA A 241 23.99 -1.78 -6.88
C ALA A 241 25.11 -2.82 -6.92
N GLY A 242 25.28 -3.52 -8.04
CA GLY A 242 26.36 -4.51 -8.23
C GLY A 242 27.79 -3.94 -8.19
N LYS A 243 27.95 -2.62 -8.22
CA LYS A 243 29.25 -1.93 -8.11
C LYS A 243 29.54 -1.41 -6.70
N LEU A 244 28.57 -1.49 -5.80
CA LEU A 244 28.67 -0.98 -4.43
C LEU A 244 29.00 -2.10 -3.46
N THR A 245 29.64 -1.74 -2.35
CA THR A 245 29.90 -2.65 -1.23
C THR A 245 28.87 -2.45 -0.14
N CYS A 246 28.48 -3.57 0.48
CA CYS A 246 28.01 -3.62 1.86
C CYS A 246 29.19 -4.11 2.72
#